data_AF-A0A1A2Z759-F1
#
_entry.id   AF-A0A1A2Z759-F1
#
_cell.length_a   1.000
_cell.length_b   1.000
_cell.length_c   1.000
_cell.angle_alpha   90.00
_cell.angle_beta   90.00
_cell.angle_gamma   90.00
#
_symmetry.space_group_name_H-M   'P 1'
#
loop_
_entity.id
_entity.type
_entity.pdbx_description
1 polymer ?
#
loop_
_entity_poly.entity_id
_entity_poly.type
_entity_poly.pdbx_seq_one_letter_code
_entity_poly.pdbx_strand_id
1 'polypeptide(L)'
;MTTTRARLSAGLALALLSLAVAVCPASRADAVDNLFVTAVKAKGIEFATPQAAIVAGHEVCDELDLGKQKSDIASEVMTNSNLDGYRAGFFIGASVAAYCPRYRGS
;
A
#
# COMPACT_ATOMS: atom_id res chain seq x y z
N MET A 1 19.81 20.53 38.94
CA MET A 1 20.99 20.22 39.79
C MET A 1 20.66 18.98 40.59
N THR A 2 21.43 17.91 40.43
CA THR A 2 21.65 16.95 41.53
C THR A 2 23.13 16.71 41.61
N THR A 3 23.73 17.08 42.73
CA THR A 3 25.07 16.63 43.09
C THR A 3 25.06 16.36 44.57
N THR A 4 25.14 15.08 44.96
CA THR A 4 26.28 14.55 45.72
C THR A 4 26.07 13.05 45.96
N ARG A 5 27.18 12.33 45.85
CA ARG A 5 27.38 10.88 45.78
C ARG A 5 27.11 10.21 47.13
N ALA A 6 26.44 9.05 47.16
CA ALA A 6 26.70 8.01 48.17
C ALA A 6 26.06 6.66 47.80
N ARG A 7 26.87 5.60 47.95
CA ARG A 7 26.54 4.16 48.05
C ARG A 7 26.11 3.46 46.75
N LEU A 8 27.08 2.80 46.11
CA LEU A 8 26.86 1.60 45.30
C LEU A 8 26.07 0.58 46.12
N SER A 9 24.83 0.31 45.74
CA SER A 9 24.02 -0.77 46.26
C SER A 9 23.12 -1.23 45.11
N ALA A 10 23.22 -2.53 44.79
CA ALA A 10 22.54 -3.18 43.69
C ALA A 10 21.05 -2.81 43.63
N GLY A 11 20.57 -2.40 42.45
CA GLY A 11 19.19 -2.01 42.27
C GLY A 11 18.85 -1.74 40.81
N LEU A 12 18.46 -2.81 40.12
CA LEU A 12 17.48 -2.87 39.03
C LEU A 12 17.50 -1.74 37.97
N ALA A 13 18.01 -2.05 36.79
CA ALA A 13 17.91 -1.22 35.60
C ALA A 13 16.44 -0.91 35.25
N LEU A 14 16.04 0.37 35.32
CA LEU A 14 14.79 0.84 34.73
C LEU A 14 14.98 1.00 33.21
N ALA A 15 14.60 -0.04 32.48
CA ALA A 15 14.37 0.07 31.04
C ALA A 15 13.13 0.95 30.81
N LEU A 16 13.33 2.13 30.24
CA LEU A 16 12.25 2.99 29.76
C LEU A 16 11.58 2.29 28.57
N LEU A 17 10.45 1.64 28.84
CA LEU A 17 9.58 1.06 27.82
C LEU A 17 8.85 2.22 27.10
N SER A 18 9.45 2.71 26.02
CA SER A 18 8.76 3.61 25.09
C SER A 18 7.70 2.82 24.34
N LEU A 19 6.51 2.69 24.92
CA LEU A 19 5.36 2.10 24.25
C LEU A 19 4.87 3.11 23.19
N ALA A 20 5.45 3.03 21.99
CA ALA A 20 4.91 3.70 20.83
C ALA A 20 3.55 3.08 20.52
N VAL A 21 2.47 3.76 20.93
CA VAL A 21 1.12 3.43 20.49
C VAL A 21 1.09 3.64 18.98
N ALA A 22 1.09 2.55 18.24
CA ALA A 22 0.78 2.55 16.82
C ALA A 22 -0.66 3.05 16.67
N VAL A 23 -0.82 4.29 16.20
CA VAL A 23 -2.13 4.82 15.81
C VAL A 23 -2.56 4.03 14.58
N CYS A 24 -3.51 3.11 14.74
CA CYS A 24 -4.00 2.24 13.67
C CYS A 24 -4.50 3.06 12.47
N PRO A 25 -3.83 3.01 11.30
CA PRO A 25 -4.26 3.73 10.10
C PRO A 25 -5.36 2.97 9.34
N ALA A 26 -5.95 1.92 9.92
CA ALA A 26 -6.88 0.99 9.27
C ALA A 26 -8.03 1.74 8.56
N SER A 27 -8.64 2.72 9.23
CA SER A 27 -9.78 3.48 8.68
C SER A 27 -9.50 4.19 7.35
N ARG A 28 -8.25 4.61 7.08
CA ARG A 28 -7.88 5.24 5.81
C ARG A 28 -7.58 4.21 4.74
N ALA A 29 -6.92 3.11 5.09
CA ALA A 29 -6.63 2.02 4.16
C ALA A 29 -7.93 1.40 3.64
N ASP A 30 -8.86 1.07 4.56
CA ASP A 30 -10.18 0.54 4.22
C ASP A 30 -10.96 1.47 3.29
N ALA A 31 -10.89 2.79 3.51
CA ALA A 31 -11.55 3.77 2.65
C ALA A 31 -10.94 3.80 1.24
N VAL A 32 -9.61 3.75 1.11
CA VAL A 32 -8.92 3.72 -0.19
C VAL A 32 -9.23 2.42 -0.94
N ASP A 33 -9.21 1.29 -0.25
CA ASP A 33 -9.52 -0.02 -0.81
C ASP A 33 -10.93 -0.08 -1.37
N ASN A 34 -11.90 0.40 -0.59
CA ASN A 34 -13.29 0.45 -1.02
C ASN A 34 -13.49 1.37 -2.24
N LEU A 35 -12.82 2.53 -2.27
CA LEU A 35 -12.88 3.44 -3.42
C LEU A 35 -12.24 2.81 -4.67
N PHE A 36 -11.10 2.14 -4.53
CA PHE A 36 -10.42 1.45 -5.61
C PHE A 36 -11.29 0.33 -6.19
N VAL A 37 -11.80 -0.58 -5.33
CA VAL A 37 -12.68 -1.69 -5.74
C VAL A 37 -13.93 -1.16 -6.44
N THR A 38 -14.53 -0.09 -5.92
CA THR A 38 -15.70 0.55 -6.53
C THR A 38 -15.37 1.12 -7.91
N ALA A 39 -14.22 1.78 -8.06
CA ALA A 39 -13.80 2.40 -9.31
C ALA A 39 -13.52 1.37 -10.42
N VAL A 40 -12.80 0.28 -10.11
CA VAL A 40 -12.50 -0.78 -11.10
C VAL A 40 -13.78 -1.53 -11.49
N LYS A 41 -14.66 -1.83 -10.53
CA LYS A 41 -15.96 -2.45 -10.81
C LYS A 41 -16.85 -1.55 -11.68
N ALA A 42 -16.89 -0.24 -11.42
CA ALA A 42 -17.64 0.71 -12.25
C ALA A 42 -17.13 0.79 -13.70
N LYS A 43 -15.92 0.30 -13.99
CA LYS A 43 -15.36 0.15 -15.34
C LYS A 43 -15.51 -1.25 -15.93
N GLY A 44 -16.25 -2.14 -15.27
CA GLY A 44 -16.44 -3.52 -15.74
C GLY A 44 -15.16 -4.35 -15.67
N ILE A 45 -14.29 -4.05 -14.70
CA ILE A 45 -13.10 -4.82 -14.38
C ILE A 45 -13.46 -5.68 -13.17
N GLU A 46 -13.81 -6.93 -13.44
CA GLU A 46 -14.29 -7.86 -12.43
C GLU A 46 -13.15 -8.74 -11.89
N PHE A 47 -13.14 -8.91 -10.58
CA PHE A 47 -12.27 -9.85 -9.87
C PHE A 47 -13.12 -10.86 -9.11
N ALA A 48 -12.57 -12.03 -8.81
CA ALA A 48 -13.26 -13.05 -8.03
C ALA A 48 -13.67 -12.56 -6.64
N THR A 49 -12.86 -11.68 -6.03
CA THR A 49 -13.13 -11.03 -4.75
C THR A 49 -12.60 -9.60 -4.73
N PRO A 50 -13.13 -8.70 -3.87
CA PRO A 50 -12.55 -7.38 -3.63
C PRO A 50 -11.06 -7.45 -3.25
N GLN A 51 -10.69 -8.43 -2.42
CA GLN A 51 -9.32 -8.65 -1.96
C GLN A 51 -8.38 -9.00 -3.12
N ALA A 52 -8.84 -9.80 -4.09
CA ALA A 52 -8.04 -10.09 -5.29
C ALA A 52 -7.78 -8.84 -6.12
N ALA A 53 -8.77 -7.93 -6.22
CA ALA A 53 -8.56 -6.64 -6.88
C ALA A 53 -7.50 -5.80 -6.16
N ILE A 54 -7.61 -5.71 -4.82
CA ILE A 54 -6.67 -4.93 -3.99
C ILE A 54 -5.25 -5.46 -4.12
N VAL A 55 -5.06 -6.78 -4.00
CA VAL A 55 -3.74 -7.43 -4.18
C VAL A 55 -3.17 -7.12 -5.57
N ALA A 56 -3.95 -7.31 -6.62
CA ALA A 56 -3.51 -6.99 -7.98
C ALA A 56 -3.22 -5.48 -8.15
N GLY A 57 -3.92 -4.61 -7.43
CA GLY A 57 -3.67 -3.17 -7.42
C GLY A 57 -2.33 -2.81 -6.77
N HIS A 58 -1.96 -3.50 -5.69
CA HIS A 58 -0.65 -3.35 -5.06
C HIS A 58 0.49 -3.89 -5.94
N GLU A 59 0.28 -5.00 -6.64
CA GLU A 59 1.27 -5.59 -7.56
C GLU A 59 1.75 -4.59 -8.63
N VAL A 60 0.87 -3.69 -9.08
CA VAL A 60 1.25 -2.61 -10.01
C VAL A 60 2.37 -1.75 -9.42
N CYS A 61 2.34 -1.46 -8.12
CA CYS A 61 3.40 -0.69 -7.48
C CYS A 61 4.70 -1.49 -7.40
N ASP A 62 4.62 -2.78 -7.09
CA ASP A 62 5.79 -3.67 -7.00
C ASP A 62 6.49 -3.78 -8.37
N GLU A 63 5.71 -3.94 -9.44
CA GLU A 63 6.21 -3.97 -10.82
C GLU A 63 6.88 -2.65 -11.23
N LEU A 64 6.30 -1.51 -10.85
CA LEU A 64 6.90 -0.19 -11.08
C LEU A 64 8.20 -0.02 -10.27
N ASP A 65 8.24 -0.50 -9.03
CA ASP A 65 9.43 -0.48 -8.17
C ASP A 65 10.56 -1.39 -8.70
N LEU A 66 10.21 -2.43 -9.47
CA LEU A 66 11.15 -3.23 -10.26
C LEU A 66 11.62 -2.54 -11.55
N GLY A 67 11.10 -1.35 -11.85
CA GLY A 67 11.49 -0.54 -13.01
C GLY A 67 10.74 -0.86 -14.31
N LYS A 68 9.67 -1.67 -14.27
CA LYS A 68 8.83 -1.89 -15.45
C LYS A 68 8.08 -0.61 -15.83
N GLN A 69 7.85 -0.41 -17.12
CA GLN A 69 7.04 0.72 -17.58
C GLN A 69 5.54 0.40 -17.47
N LYS A 70 4.71 1.42 -17.24
CA LYS A 70 3.25 1.29 -17.18
C LYS A 70 2.65 0.58 -18.42
N SER A 71 3.25 0.79 -19.60
CA SER A 71 2.84 0.12 -20.85
C SER A 71 3.12 -1.38 -20.86
N ASP A 72 4.22 -1.79 -20.24
CA ASP A 72 4.64 -3.19 -20.18
C ASP A 72 3.74 -3.94 -19.19
N ILE A 73 3.49 -3.33 -18.02
CA ILE A 73 2.54 -3.85 -17.02
C ILE A 73 1.12 -3.92 -17.62
N ALA A 74 0.68 -2.92 -18.37
CA ALA A 74 -0.61 -2.96 -19.05
C ALA A 74 -0.70 -4.10 -20.08
N SER A 75 0.38 -4.36 -20.83
CA SER A 75 0.45 -5.47 -21.78
C SER A 75 0.39 -6.82 -21.07
N GLU A 76 1.04 -6.95 -19.92
CA GLU A 76 1.01 -8.14 -19.07
C GLU A 76 -0.40 -8.37 -18.48
N VAL A 77 -1.06 -7.33 -17.99
CA VAL A 77 -2.45 -7.40 -17.54
C VAL A 77 -3.36 -7.86 -18.68
N MET A 78 -3.23 -7.30 -19.88
CA MET A 78 -4.01 -7.74 -21.05
C MET A 78 -3.75 -9.20 -21.43
N THR A 79 -2.52 -9.68 -21.27
CA THR A 79 -2.14 -11.05 -21.61
C THR A 79 -2.69 -12.06 -20.61
N ASN A 80 -2.71 -11.70 -19.33
CA ASN A 80 -3.11 -12.59 -18.23
C ASN A 80 -4.57 -12.43 -17.79
N SER A 81 -5.33 -11.58 -18.47
CA SER A 81 -6.74 -11.33 -18.17
C SER A 81 -7.55 -11.13 -19.44
N ASN A 82 -8.86 -10.90 -19.31
CA ASN A 82 -9.73 -10.61 -20.45
C ASN A 82 -9.96 -9.09 -20.63
N LEU A 83 -9.02 -8.26 -20.17
CA LEU A 83 -9.10 -6.80 -20.25
C LEU A 83 -8.53 -6.30 -21.59
N ASP A 84 -9.25 -5.39 -22.22
CA ASP A 84 -8.73 -4.60 -23.34
C ASP A 84 -7.73 -3.54 -22.84
N GLY A 85 -7.01 -2.90 -23.77
CA GLY A 85 -6.01 -1.89 -23.42
C GLY A 85 -6.57 -0.67 -22.68
N TYR A 86 -7.83 -0.32 -22.91
CA TYR A 86 -8.49 0.78 -22.18
C TYR A 86 -8.70 0.42 -20.71
N ARG A 87 -9.24 -0.78 -20.44
CA ARG A 87 -9.47 -1.26 -19.08
C ARG A 87 -8.18 -1.58 -18.34
N ALA A 88 -7.20 -2.16 -19.02
CA ALA A 88 -5.87 -2.39 -18.45
C ALA A 88 -5.23 -1.04 -18.06
N GLY A 89 -5.22 -0.06 -18.96
CA GLY A 89 -4.70 1.27 -18.65
C GLY A 89 -5.45 1.96 -17.50
N PHE A 90 -6.78 1.84 -17.45
CA PHE A 90 -7.58 2.34 -16.33
C PHE A 90 -7.19 1.64 -15.02
N PHE A 91 -7.05 0.31 -15.02
CA PHE A 91 -6.64 -0.45 -13.84
C PHE A 91 -5.28 0.04 -13.31
N ILE A 92 -4.26 0.12 -14.17
CA ILE A 92 -2.94 0.63 -13.79
C ILE A 92 -3.02 2.05 -13.23
N GLY A 93 -3.79 2.95 -13.87
CA GLY A 93 -3.97 4.32 -13.41
C GLY A 93 -4.66 4.41 -12.04
N ALA A 94 -5.71 3.62 -11.82
CA ALA A 94 -6.41 3.55 -10.55
C ALA A 94 -5.52 2.98 -9.43
N SER A 95 -4.73 1.94 -9.73
CA SER A 95 -3.76 1.34 -8.83
C SER A 95 -2.68 2.34 -8.40
N VAL A 96 -2.09 3.06 -9.36
CA VAL A 96 -1.11 4.13 -9.08
C VAL A 96 -1.73 5.24 -8.23
N ALA A 97 -2.96 5.64 -8.56
CA ALA A 97 -3.68 6.67 -7.83
C ALA A 97 -4.02 6.24 -6.40
N ALA A 98 -4.31 4.96 -6.14
CA ALA A 98 -4.66 4.44 -4.82
C ALA A 98 -3.41 4.10 -3.97
N TYR A 99 -2.47 3.35 -4.54
CA TYR A 99 -1.47 2.59 -3.80
C TYR A 99 -0.02 3.01 -4.03
N CYS A 100 0.30 3.69 -5.15
CA CYS A 100 1.68 3.99 -5.51
C CYS A 100 2.00 5.50 -5.37
N PRO A 101 2.11 6.05 -4.15
CA PRO A 101 2.24 7.49 -3.92
C PRO A 101 3.47 8.13 -4.59
N ARG A 102 4.53 7.35 -4.86
CA ARG A 102 5.76 7.81 -5.52
C ARG A 102 5.59 8.04 -7.02
N TYR A 103 4.56 7.45 -7.63
CA TYR A 103 4.28 7.51 -9.07
C TYR A 103 3.07 8.40 -9.41
N ARG A 104 2.55 9.13 -8.42
CA ARG A 104 1.50 10.14 -8.62
C ARG A 104 2.12 11.38 -9.28
N GLY A 105 1.81 11.63 -10.56
CA GLY A 105 2.19 12.86 -11.26
C GLY A 105 3.38 12.79 -12.23
N SER A 106 3.88 11.59 -12.54
CA SER A 106 4.89 11.32 -13.57
C SER A 106 4.26 10.84 -14.88
#